data_AF-A0AA95M9S9-F1
#
_entry.id   AF-A0AA95M9S9-F1
#
_cell.length_a   1.000
_cell.length_b   1.000
_cell.length_c   1.000
_cell.angle_alpha   90.00
_cell.angle_beta   90.00
_cell.angle_gamma   90.00
#
_symmetry.space_group_name_H-M   'P 1'
#
loop_
_entity.id
_entity.type
_entity.pdbx_description
1 polymer ?
#
loop_
_entity_poly.entity_id
_entity_poly.type
_entity_poly.pdbx_seq_one_letter_code
_entity_poly.pdbx_strand_id
1 'polypeptide(L)' 'MAHARSNCKNLSTTISLDEHLLVKIEDYRFSKRKDNRSAAIADLIQKGLKYEALVQKKKERMLG' A
#
# COMPACT_ATOMS: atom_id res chain seq x y z
N MET A 1 -12.83 -5.62 16.76
CA MET A 1 -11.60 -6.24 16.20
C MET A 1 -12.05 -7.43 15.37
N ALA A 2 -11.88 -7.39 14.06
CA ALA A 2 -12.34 -8.47 13.18
C ALA A 2 -11.48 -9.71 13.46
N HIS A 3 -12.06 -10.75 14.06
CA HIS A 3 -11.40 -12.02 14.30
C HIS A 3 -11.08 -12.67 12.95
N ALA A 4 -9.79 -12.74 12.60
CA ALA A 4 -9.34 -13.49 11.45
C ALA A 4 -9.64 -14.99 11.69
N ARG A 5 -10.60 -15.55 10.95
CA ARG A 5 -10.73 -17.02 10.86
C ARG A 5 -9.43 -17.56 10.25
N SER A 6 -8.88 -18.63 10.80
CA SER A 6 -7.56 -19.19 10.45
C SER A 6 -7.31 -19.41 8.96
N ASN A 7 -8.38 -19.55 8.16
CA ASN A 7 -8.31 -19.83 6.72
C ASN A 7 -8.79 -18.66 5.83
N CYS A 8 -8.93 -17.45 6.38
CA CYS A 8 -9.39 -16.31 5.60
C CYS A 8 -8.25 -15.77 4.72
N LYS A 9 -8.28 -16.09 3.42
CA LYS A 9 -7.29 -15.61 2.44
C LYS A 9 -7.37 -14.10 2.17
N ASN A 10 -8.53 -13.50 2.47
CA ASN A 10 -8.79 -12.08 2.26
C ASN A 10 -9.03 -11.40 3.61
N LEU A 11 -7.97 -10.82 4.17
CA LEU A 11 -8.06 -10.02 5.39
C LEU A 11 -8.53 -8.61 5.02
N SER A 12 -9.51 -8.09 5.76
CA SER A 12 -9.93 -6.69 5.67
C SER A 12 -9.50 -5.95 6.93
N THR A 13 -9.12 -4.69 6.75
CA THR A 13 -8.82 -3.77 7.84
C THR A 13 -9.37 -2.40 7.52
N THR A 14 -9.78 -1.68 8.55
CA THR A 14 -10.22 -0.28 8.46
C THR A 14 -9.09 0.59 8.97
N ILE A 15 -8.69 1.56 8.16
CA ILE A 15 -7.65 2.52 8.50
C ILE A 15 -8.21 3.94 8.39
N SER A 16 -7.78 4.81 9.29
CA SER A 16 -8.03 6.25 9.19
C SER A 16 -6.82 6.88 8.51
N LEU A 17 -7.08 7.70 7.49
CA LEU A 17 -6.05 8.43 6.75
C LEU A 17 -6.34 9.92 6.83
N ASP A 18 -5.29 10.71 6.73
CA ASP A 18 -5.40 12.15 6.53
C ASP A 18 -6.14 12.47 5.21
N GLU A 19 -6.90 13.57 5.21
CA GLU A 19 -7.72 13.96 4.07
C GLU A 19 -6.88 14.18 2.80
N HIS A 20 -5.75 14.88 2.91
CA HIS A 20 -4.90 15.14 1.75
C HIS A 20 -4.32 13.86 1.16
N LEU A 21 -3.98 12.89 2.02
CA LEU A 21 -3.51 11.59 1.57
C LEU A 21 -4.61 10.81 0.86
N LEU A 22 -5.83 10.83 1.41
CA LEU A 22 -6.98 10.16 0.81
C LEU A 22 -7.29 10.72 -0.59
N VAL A 23 -7.27 12.05 -0.75
CA VAL A 23 -7.48 12.71 -2.05
C VAL A 23 -6.44 12.26 -3.07
N LYS A 24 -5.14 12.25 -2.69
CA LYS A 24 -4.07 11.76 -3.58
C LYS A 24 -4.26 10.30 -3.99
N ILE A 25 -4.77 9.45 -3.08
CA ILE A 25 -5.07 8.04 -3.39
C ILE A 25 -6.23 7.95 -4.40
N GLU A 26 -7.25 8.79 -4.28
CA GLU A 26 -8.36 8.84 -5.24
C GLU A 26 -7.88 9.31 -6.62
N ASP A 27 -7.08 10.37 -6.70
CA ASP A 27 -6.49 10.84 -7.95
C ASP A 27 -5.62 9.77 -8.60
N TYR A 28 -4.83 9.06 -7.79
CA TYR A 28 -4.05 7.92 -8.24
C TYR A 28 -4.95 6.79 -8.79
N ARG A 29 -6.06 6.49 -8.11
CA ARG A 29 -7.05 5.48 -8.56
C ARG A 29 -7.56 5.82 -9.96
N PHE A 30 -7.96 7.07 -10.19
CA PHE A 30 -8.48 7.51 -11.49
C PHE A 30 -7.38 7.52 -12.57
N SER A 31 -6.21 8.09 -12.27
CA SER A 31 -5.11 8.16 -13.24
C SER A 31 -4.58 6.80 -13.67
N LYS A 32 -4.64 5.79 -12.79
CA LYS A 32 -4.23 4.40 -13.07
C LYS A 32 -5.39 3.46 -13.36
N ARG A 33 -6.61 3.99 -13.54
CA ARG A 33 -7.83 3.25 -13.86
C ARG A 33 -8.03 2.02 -12.97
N LYS A 34 -7.85 2.20 -11.66
CA LYS A 34 -8.07 1.14 -10.67
C LYS A 34 -9.56 1.07 -10.33
N ASP A 35 -10.09 -0.14 -10.20
CA ASP A 35 -11.53 -0.35 -10.03
C ASP A 35 -12.09 0.23 -8.72
N ASN A 36 -11.30 0.20 -7.65
CA ASN A 36 -11.73 0.69 -6.34
C ASN A 36 -10.55 1.22 -5.51
N ARG A 37 -10.89 1.89 -4.41
CA ARG A 37 -9.93 2.48 -3.47
C ARG A 37 -9.00 1.43 -2.88
N SER A 38 -9.52 0.27 -2.51
CA SER A 38 -8.72 -0.82 -1.91
C SER A 38 -7.64 -1.32 -2.87
N ALA A 39 -7.96 -1.45 -4.17
CA ALA A 39 -7.01 -1.84 -5.21
C ALA A 39 -5.92 -0.77 -5.42
N ALA A 40 -6.28 0.52 -5.36
CA ALA A 40 -5.32 1.61 -5.43
C ALA A 40 -4.39 1.62 -4.21
N ILE A 41 -4.94 1.49 -3.00
CA ILE A 41 -4.17 1.41 -1.76
C ILE A 41 -3.22 0.21 -1.78
N ALA A 42 -3.70 -0.98 -2.17
CA ALA A 42 -2.88 -2.19 -2.24
C ALA A 42 -1.70 -2.03 -3.21
N ASP A 43 -1.93 -1.46 -4.40
CA ASP A 43 -0.89 -1.21 -5.40
C ASP A 43 0.17 -0.21 -4.89
N LEU A 44 -0.27 0.86 -4.20
CA LEU A 44 0.64 1.83 -3.58
C LEU A 44 1.47 1.22 -2.46
N ILE A 45 0.87 0.40 -1.59
CA ILE A 45 1.59 -0.32 -0.53
C ILE A 45 2.65 -1.25 -1.12
N GLN A 46 2.29 -2.05 -2.13
CA GLN A 46 3.24 -2.96 -2.79
C GLN A 46 4.43 -2.20 -3.41
N LYS A 47 4.18 -1.04 -4.02
CA LYS A 47 5.24 -0.20 -4.59
C LYS A 47 6.12 0.41 -3.50
N GLY A 48 5.53 0.87 -2.41
CA GLY A 48 6.25 1.39 -1.25
C GLY A 48 7.21 0.36 -0.66
N LEU A 49 6.74 -0.86 -0.41
CA LEU A 49 7.55 -1.95 0.13
C LEU A 49 8.71 -2.33 -0.81
N LYS A 50 8.47 -2.38 -2.13
CA LYS A 50 9.54 -2.60 -3.11
C LYS A 50 10.56 -1.49 -3.10
N TYR A 51 10.12 -0.23 -3.01
CA TYR A 51 11.01 0.92 -2.96
C TYR A 51 11.89 0.89 -1.70
N GLU A 52 11.31 0.59 -0.54
CA GLU A 52 12.05 0.44 0.72
C GLU A 52 13.15 -0.62 0.60
N ALA A 53 12.82 -1.80 0.05
CA ALA A 53 13.79 -2.87 -0.18
C ALA A 53 14.94 -2.44 -1.13
N LEU A 54 14.62 -1.67 -2.18
CA LEU A 54 15.64 -1.15 -3.11
C LEU A 54 16.54 -0.10 -2.44
N VAL A 55 15.97 0.79 -1.63
CA VAL A 55 16.73 1.79 -0.87
C VAL A 55 17.67 1.09 0.12
N GLN A 56 17.19 0.08 0.82
CA GLN A 56 18.00 -0.69 1.77
C GLN A 56 19.18 -1.38 1.07
N LYS A 57 18.93 -2.06 -0.06
CA LYS A 57 19.97 -2.67 -0.89
C LYS A 57 21.00 -1.66 -1.41
N LYS A 58 20.56 -0.43 -1.71
CA LYS A 58 21.46 0.65 -2.15
C LYS A 58 22.36 1.13 -1.00
N LYS A 59 21.83 1.26 0.22
CA LYS A 59 22.61 1.63 1.40
C LYS A 59 23.69 0.59 1.71
N GLU A 60 23.34 -0.69 1.65
CA GLU A 60 24.28 -1.80 1.87
C GLU A 60 25.44 -1.78 0.87
N ARG A 61 25.17 -1.47 -0.41
CA ARG A 61 26.19 -1.33 -1.45
C ARG A 61 27.10 -0.11 -1.29
N MET A 62 26.69 0.91 -0.55
CA MET A 62 27.48 2.12 -0.31
C MET A 62 28.33 2.02 0.97
N LEU A 63 27.97 1.12 1.87
CA LEU A 63 28.63 0.91 3.17
C LEU A 63 29.62 -0.27 3.16
N GLY A 64 29.59 -1.11 2.12
CA GLY A 64 30.58 -2.17 1.84
C GLY A 64 31.45 -1.79 0.67
#